data_AF-A0AA36NBH0-F1
#
_entry.id   AF-A0AA36NBH0-F1
#
_cell.length_a   1.000
_cell.length_b   1.000
_cell.length_c   1.000
_cell.angle_alpha   90.00
_cell.angle_beta   90.00
_cell.angle_gamma   90.00
#
_symmetry.space_group_name_H-M   'P 1'
#
loop_
_entity.id
_entity.type
_entity.pdbx_description
1 polymer ?
#
loop_
_entity_poly.entity_id
_entity_poly.type
_entity_poly.pdbx_seq_one_letter_code
_entity_poly.pdbx_strand_id
1 'polypeptide(L)'
;MKAIVSLGWRQAWRSASLDSVFSVLLAILFATLTVSLGQQQPVSGVLLVAAGVLVTTNLIKQLLLMQGMFVLGKFRLYWATVQNYVDWCRIGLSYSVLGLSYAQWAAPSAELSVLLAVAVLFRWADVVTSFRGYQWVGEKVLPIERALMSSRMFAGIVWVACCAFTNAYIALRLSGSDRLFDSFFVIYRLGFLSDLEHSVWNGGSQDPQKDLAAALGIVTALIMTVVMMNIFIGVLSESYSQAYRNRHLSFQRERARIAFAHSVRNRAYDAWRSTCCCRRQKDAASSKYLWYSVKRTQAQGSHQHPPKQRSSSAGKSRRMSTLVRGLMLNKTMGSEDSGRRPRLPRQPSGGHSAHLPPPLAKPAFQAVVPAPPSQSEDEGDIPGMVLEDDVPVWEKIVSEGLDA
;
A
#
# COMPACT_ATOMS: atom_id res chain seq x y z
N MET A 1 12.17 -9.17 -16.38
CA MET A 1 11.38 -8.20 -15.59
C MET A 1 12.19 -6.95 -15.20
N LYS A 2 13.36 -7.08 -14.54
CA LYS A 2 14.21 -5.94 -14.13
C LYS A 2 14.49 -4.91 -15.24
N ALA A 3 14.83 -5.37 -16.45
CA ALA A 3 15.10 -4.51 -17.60
C ALA A 3 13.89 -3.67 -18.08
N ILE A 4 12.68 -4.21 -17.95
CA ILE A 4 11.44 -3.50 -18.34
C ILE A 4 11.16 -2.39 -17.32
N VAL A 5 11.29 -2.70 -16.03
CA VAL A 5 11.09 -1.73 -14.95
C VAL A 5 12.13 -0.61 -15.03
N SER A 6 13.41 -0.92 -15.32
CA SER A 6 14.44 0.11 -15.46
C SER A 6 14.20 1.02 -16.67
N LEU A 7 13.73 0.47 -17.80
CA LEU A 7 13.37 1.28 -18.97
C LEU A 7 12.19 2.21 -18.67
N GLY A 8 11.10 1.68 -18.10
CA GLY A 8 9.94 2.47 -17.72
C GLY A 8 10.26 3.54 -16.68
N TRP A 9 11.12 3.20 -15.71
CA TRP A 9 11.61 4.15 -14.72
C TRP A 9 12.44 5.28 -15.34
N ARG A 10 13.30 4.98 -16.31
CA ARG A 10 14.11 6.01 -16.99
C ARG A 10 13.23 7.05 -17.68
N GLN A 11 12.09 6.62 -18.24
CA GLN A 11 11.11 7.52 -18.84
C GLN A 11 10.34 8.32 -17.79
N ALA A 12 9.94 7.69 -16.68
CA ALA A 12 9.17 8.33 -15.61
C ALA A 12 10.01 9.19 -14.64
N TRP A 13 11.32 9.00 -14.58
CA TRP A 13 12.23 9.64 -13.61
C TRP A 13 12.13 11.16 -13.60
N ARG A 14 12.08 11.80 -14.78
CA ARG A 14 11.97 13.26 -14.89
C ARG A 14 10.66 13.75 -14.29
N SER A 15 9.53 13.12 -14.62
CA SER A 15 8.24 13.48 -14.05
C SER A 15 8.19 13.22 -12.54
N ALA A 16 8.70 12.08 -12.07
CA ALA A 16 8.75 11.77 -10.64
C ALA A 16 9.60 12.79 -9.86
N SER A 17 10.66 13.30 -10.48
CA SER A 17 11.50 14.33 -9.88
C SER A 17 10.83 15.68 -9.80
N LEU A 18 10.13 16.09 -10.86
CA LEU A 18 9.30 17.29 -10.83
C LEU A 18 8.17 17.17 -9.81
N ASP A 19 7.53 16.01 -9.70
CA ASP A 19 6.49 15.74 -8.70
C ASP A 19 7.04 15.91 -7.28
N SER A 20 8.22 15.34 -7.00
CA SER A 20 8.86 15.46 -5.67
C SER A 20 9.24 16.91 -5.35
N VAL A 21 9.78 17.67 -6.32
CA VAL A 21 10.08 19.10 -6.15
C VAL A 21 8.81 19.90 -5.86
N PHE A 22 7.72 19.64 -6.58
CA PHE A 22 6.44 20.32 -6.32
C PHE A 22 5.86 19.98 -4.95
N SER A 23 5.96 18.72 -4.50
CA SER A 23 5.52 18.34 -3.16
C SER A 23 6.33 19.07 -2.07
N VAL A 24 7.65 19.18 -2.22
CA VAL A 24 8.51 19.92 -1.27
C VAL A 24 8.19 21.42 -1.28
N LEU A 25 8.11 22.04 -2.46
CA LEU A 25 7.76 23.45 -2.58
C LEU A 25 6.41 23.74 -1.93
N LEU A 26 5.41 22.89 -2.17
CA LEU A 26 4.09 23.06 -1.60
C LEU A 26 4.07 22.88 -0.07
N ALA A 27 4.86 21.95 0.48
CA ALA A 27 5.02 21.81 1.92
C ALA A 27 5.67 23.06 2.54
N ILE A 28 6.69 23.62 1.89
CA ILE A 28 7.34 24.87 2.33
C ILE A 28 6.34 26.04 2.29
N LEU A 29 5.58 26.20 1.20
CA LEU A 29 4.56 27.26 1.10
C LEU A 29 3.53 27.15 2.24
N PHE A 30 3.02 25.95 2.52
CA PHE A 30 2.08 25.75 3.63
C PHE A 30 2.74 26.01 5.00
N ALA A 31 4.00 25.64 5.19
CA ALA A 31 4.72 25.99 6.41
C ALA A 31 4.91 27.51 6.57
N THR A 32 5.22 28.23 5.48
CA THR A 32 5.31 29.70 5.51
C THR A 32 3.97 30.36 5.78
N LEU A 33 2.86 29.80 5.28
CA LEU A 33 1.51 30.24 5.63
C LEU A 33 1.24 30.06 7.13
N THR A 34 1.64 28.93 7.72
CA THR A 34 1.51 28.70 9.17
C THR A 34 2.30 29.69 10.00
N VAL A 35 3.55 29.98 9.61
CA VAL A 35 4.36 31.00 10.30
C VAL A 35 3.75 32.39 10.16
N SER A 36 3.27 32.75 8.97
CA SER A 36 2.62 34.05 8.71
C SER A 36 1.34 34.21 9.54
N LEU A 37 0.53 33.14 9.65
CA LEU A 37 -0.68 33.11 10.45
C LEU A 37 -0.35 33.32 11.94
N GLY A 38 0.69 32.65 12.44
CA GLY A 38 1.14 32.78 13.82
C GLY A 38 1.69 34.17 14.15
N GLN A 39 2.32 34.85 13.18
CA GLN A 39 2.84 36.21 13.33
C GLN A 39 1.80 37.31 13.05
N GLN A 40 0.57 36.95 12.66
CA GLN A 40 -0.48 37.88 12.23
C GLN A 40 -0.05 38.84 11.10
N GLN A 41 0.93 38.43 10.28
CA GLN A 41 1.39 39.23 9.14
C GLN A 41 0.44 39.06 7.95
N PRO A 42 0.14 40.09 7.15
CA PRO A 42 -0.66 39.92 5.94
C PRO A 42 0.03 38.95 4.98
N VAL A 43 -0.65 37.88 4.54
CA VAL A 43 -0.08 37.00 3.50
C VAL A 43 0.05 37.78 2.21
N SER A 44 1.23 37.73 1.61
CA SER A 44 1.42 38.18 0.24
C SER A 44 0.48 37.43 -0.70
N GLY A 45 -0.38 38.14 -1.42
CA GLY A 45 -1.29 37.51 -2.40
C GLY A 45 -0.55 36.63 -3.42
N VAL A 46 0.72 36.94 -3.71
CA VAL A 46 1.60 36.12 -4.55
C VAL A 46 1.80 34.71 -3.97
N LEU A 47 1.96 34.59 -2.64
CA LEU A 47 2.12 33.29 -1.96
C LEU A 47 0.86 32.44 -2.10
N LEU A 48 -0.33 33.04 -1.91
CA LEU A 48 -1.61 32.35 -2.06
C LEU A 48 -1.85 31.91 -3.51
N VAL A 49 -1.54 32.77 -4.48
CA VAL A 49 -1.65 32.44 -5.92
C VAL A 49 -0.68 31.32 -6.27
N ALA A 50 0.58 31.38 -5.83
CA ALA A 50 1.57 30.34 -6.07
C ALA A 50 1.15 28.99 -5.48
N ALA A 51 0.68 28.98 -4.22
CA ALA A 51 0.13 27.79 -3.59
C ALA A 51 -1.09 27.26 -4.36
N GLY A 52 -2.01 28.14 -4.77
CA GLY A 52 -3.17 27.80 -5.59
C GLY A 52 -2.80 27.14 -6.92
N VAL A 53 -1.79 27.64 -7.63
CA VAL A 53 -1.30 27.06 -8.89
C VAL A 53 -0.68 25.67 -8.67
N LEU A 54 0.06 25.47 -7.59
CA LEU A 54 0.63 24.15 -7.28
C LEU A 54 -0.43 23.14 -6.82
N VAL A 55 -1.43 23.57 -6.03
CA VAL A 55 -2.56 22.70 -5.65
C VAL A 55 -3.41 22.33 -6.87
N THR A 56 -3.68 23.27 -7.78
CA THR A 56 -4.42 22.99 -9.03
C THR A 56 -3.65 22.04 -9.94
N THR A 57 -2.32 22.18 -10.04
CA THR A 57 -1.48 21.23 -10.78
C THR A 57 -1.60 19.81 -10.21
N ASN A 58 -1.63 19.66 -8.88
CA ASN A 58 -1.86 18.35 -8.24
C ASN A 58 -3.26 17.79 -8.50
N LEU A 59 -4.30 18.64 -8.48
CA LEU A 59 -5.66 18.26 -8.85
C LEU A 59 -5.72 17.73 -10.29
N ILE A 60 -5.12 18.45 -11.24
CA ILE A 60 -5.08 18.04 -12.66
C ILE A 60 -4.39 16.67 -12.80
N LYS A 61 -3.28 16.42 -12.10
CA LYS A 61 -2.60 15.12 -12.14
C LYS A 61 -3.47 13.98 -11.63
N GLN A 62 -4.26 14.20 -10.58
CA GLN A 62 -5.18 13.18 -10.05
C GLN A 62 -6.38 12.96 -10.96
N LEU A 63 -6.93 14.02 -11.55
CA LEU A 63 -7.98 13.90 -12.57
C LEU A 63 -7.51 13.13 -13.80
N LEU A 64 -6.31 13.40 -14.31
CA LEU A 64 -5.70 12.64 -15.41
C LEU A 64 -5.47 11.17 -15.04
N LEU A 65 -5.05 10.88 -13.80
CA LEU A 65 -4.88 9.51 -13.34
C LEU A 65 -6.23 8.78 -13.29
N MET A 66 -7.24 9.41 -12.70
CA MET A 66 -8.61 8.88 -12.62
C MET A 66 -9.20 8.62 -14.02
N GLN A 67 -9.07 9.59 -14.93
CA GLN A 67 -9.52 9.47 -16.31
C GLN A 67 -8.76 8.36 -17.06
N GLY A 68 -7.45 8.25 -16.86
CA GLY A 68 -6.65 7.18 -17.47
C GLY A 68 -7.07 5.80 -16.99
N MET A 69 -7.37 5.65 -15.69
CA MET A 69 -7.90 4.40 -15.14
C MET A 69 -9.31 4.08 -15.66
N PHE A 70 -10.13 5.10 -15.90
CA PHE A 70 -11.43 4.95 -16.55
C PHE A 70 -11.30 4.47 -18.00
N VAL A 71 -10.40 5.07 -18.80
CA VAL A 71 -10.13 4.65 -20.19
C VAL A 71 -9.60 3.21 -20.27
N LEU A 72 -8.88 2.75 -19.25
CA LEU A 72 -8.41 1.36 -19.15
C LEU A 72 -9.48 0.38 -18.65
N GLY A 73 -10.69 0.84 -18.31
CA GLY A 73 -11.75 0.00 -17.73
C GLY A 73 -11.46 -0.46 -16.29
N LYS A 74 -10.49 0.15 -15.60
CA LYS A 74 -10.04 -0.21 -14.24
C LYS A 74 -10.45 0.81 -13.18
N PHE A 75 -11.55 1.52 -13.40
CA PHE A 75 -12.03 2.55 -12.48
C PHE A 75 -12.33 2.01 -11.06
N ARG A 76 -12.86 0.80 -10.95
CA ARG A 76 -13.11 0.17 -9.63
C ARG A 76 -11.82 -0.02 -8.83
N LEU A 77 -10.73 -0.42 -9.49
CA LEU A 77 -9.43 -0.61 -8.84
C LEU A 77 -8.86 0.72 -8.33
N TYR A 78 -9.12 1.83 -9.04
CA TYR A 78 -8.77 3.17 -8.57
C TYR A 78 -9.46 3.48 -7.23
N TRP A 79 -10.77 3.23 -7.11
CA TRP A 79 -11.50 3.44 -5.85
C TRP A 79 -11.28 2.35 -4.80
N ALA A 80 -10.70 1.20 -5.13
CA ALA A 80 -10.31 0.22 -4.13
C ALA A 80 -9.02 0.61 -3.40
N THR A 81 -8.20 1.48 -4.00
CA THR A 81 -6.88 1.83 -3.48
C THR A 81 -6.98 2.95 -2.44
N VAL A 82 -6.69 2.65 -1.17
CA VAL A 82 -6.73 3.62 -0.04
C VAL A 82 -5.91 4.89 -0.32
N GLN A 83 -4.77 4.75 -0.98
CA GLN A 83 -3.89 5.88 -1.29
C GLN A 83 -4.56 6.96 -2.16
N ASN A 84 -5.47 6.56 -3.05
CA ASN A 84 -6.19 7.53 -3.89
C ASN A 84 -7.14 8.39 -3.03
N TYR A 85 -7.78 7.82 -2.00
CA TYR A 85 -8.60 8.60 -1.06
C TYR A 85 -7.77 9.59 -0.25
N VAL A 86 -6.59 9.17 0.22
CA VAL A 86 -5.67 10.06 0.93
C VAL A 86 -5.24 11.24 0.04
N ASP A 87 -4.96 10.98 -1.25
CA ASP A 87 -4.65 12.03 -2.23
C ASP A 87 -5.82 13.01 -2.42
N TRP A 88 -7.05 12.52 -2.56
CA TRP A 88 -8.26 13.37 -2.68
C TRP A 88 -8.51 14.19 -1.42
N CYS A 89 -8.42 13.56 -0.24
CA CYS A 89 -8.57 14.22 1.05
C CYS A 89 -7.55 15.36 1.19
N ARG A 90 -6.27 15.08 0.89
CA ARG A 90 -5.20 16.08 0.92
C ARG A 90 -5.46 17.26 -0.02
N ILE A 91 -5.92 16.99 -1.25
CA ILE A 91 -6.24 18.04 -2.22
C ILE A 91 -7.41 18.89 -1.73
N GLY A 92 -8.49 18.26 -1.28
CA GLY A 92 -9.66 18.94 -0.74
C GLY A 92 -9.29 19.83 0.45
N LEU A 93 -8.57 19.28 1.42
CA LEU A 93 -8.13 19.99 2.60
C LEU A 93 -7.21 21.19 2.27
N SER A 94 -6.38 21.07 1.23
CA SER A 94 -5.55 22.18 0.77
C SER A 94 -6.36 23.31 0.12
N TYR A 95 -7.39 23.00 -0.66
CA TYR A 95 -8.30 24.02 -1.19
C TYR A 95 -9.11 24.68 -0.09
N SER A 96 -9.59 23.92 0.91
CA SER A 96 -10.29 24.47 2.06
C SER A 96 -9.42 25.48 2.80
N VAL A 97 -8.16 25.13 3.08
CA VAL A 97 -7.22 26.04 3.73
C VAL A 97 -6.97 27.29 2.90
N LEU A 98 -6.72 27.17 1.58
CA LEU A 98 -6.50 28.35 0.72
C LEU A 98 -7.75 29.25 0.63
N GLY A 99 -8.95 28.67 0.52
CA GLY A 99 -10.20 29.42 0.48
C GLY A 99 -10.49 30.15 1.78
N LEU A 100 -10.33 29.48 2.92
CA LEU A 100 -10.50 30.09 4.24
C LEU A 100 -9.41 31.13 4.53
N SER A 101 -8.16 30.88 4.11
CA SER A 101 -7.06 31.85 4.26
C SER A 101 -7.32 33.11 3.46
N TYR A 102 -7.93 33.01 2.28
CA TYR A 102 -8.33 34.18 1.48
C TYR A 102 -9.46 34.98 2.16
N ALA A 103 -10.45 34.30 2.73
CA ALA A 103 -11.63 34.96 3.31
C ALA A 103 -11.41 35.48 4.75
N GLN A 104 -10.62 34.78 5.57
CA GLN A 104 -10.54 34.99 7.03
C GLN A 104 -9.16 35.49 7.48
N TRP A 105 -8.31 35.98 6.57
CA TRP A 105 -6.96 36.40 6.98
C TRP A 105 -6.93 37.49 8.05
N ALA A 106 -7.86 38.45 7.96
CA ALA A 106 -7.92 39.58 8.88
C ALA A 106 -8.31 39.17 10.32
N ALA A 107 -8.99 38.04 10.48
CA ALA A 107 -9.46 37.53 11.77
C ALA A 107 -9.39 35.98 11.74
N PRO A 108 -8.20 35.40 11.97
CA PRO A 108 -8.00 33.97 11.79
C PRO A 108 -8.81 33.16 12.82
N SER A 109 -9.65 32.26 12.33
CA SER A 109 -10.45 31.36 13.16
C SER A 109 -9.60 30.22 13.73
N ALA A 110 -10.00 29.69 14.89
CA ALA A 110 -9.37 28.48 15.45
C ALA A 110 -9.47 27.29 14.47
N GLU A 111 -10.57 27.20 13.73
CA GLU A 111 -10.79 26.18 12.70
C GLU A 111 -9.75 26.26 11.58
N LEU A 112 -9.46 27.46 11.07
CA LEU A 112 -8.41 27.68 10.07
C LEU A 112 -7.06 27.19 10.57
N SER A 113 -6.70 27.51 11.82
CA SER A 113 -5.43 27.09 12.43
C SER A 113 -5.33 25.56 12.53
N VAL A 114 -6.39 24.88 12.95
CA VAL A 114 -6.43 23.41 13.02
C VAL A 114 -6.36 22.79 11.62
N LEU A 115 -7.15 23.27 10.67
CA LEU A 115 -7.13 22.78 9.29
C LEU A 115 -5.76 22.99 8.63
N LEU A 116 -5.12 24.14 8.86
CA LEU A 116 -3.79 24.44 8.36
C LEU A 116 -2.73 23.52 8.98
N ALA A 117 -2.80 23.26 10.29
CA ALA A 117 -1.90 22.33 10.96
C ALA A 117 -2.02 20.91 10.38
N VAL A 118 -3.25 20.43 10.21
CA VAL A 118 -3.53 19.14 9.56
C VAL A 118 -3.01 19.15 8.12
N ALA A 119 -3.23 20.23 7.36
CA ALA A 119 -2.76 20.34 5.97
C ALA A 119 -1.24 20.22 5.87
N VAL A 120 -0.52 20.94 6.72
CA VAL A 120 0.94 20.90 6.79
C VAL A 120 1.41 19.49 7.08
N LEU A 121 0.79 18.79 8.04
CA LEU A 121 1.13 17.41 8.36
C LEU A 121 0.96 16.48 7.15
N PHE A 122 -0.18 16.53 6.46
CA PHE A 122 -0.42 15.73 5.25
C PHE A 122 0.52 16.10 4.10
N ARG A 123 0.97 17.35 4.01
CA ARG A 123 1.95 17.79 3.01
C ARG A 123 3.35 17.25 3.29
N TRP A 124 3.78 17.23 4.54
CA TRP A 124 5.05 16.59 4.92
C TRP A 124 5.00 15.07 4.74
N ALA A 125 3.87 14.43 5.02
CA ALA A 125 3.68 13.02 4.72
C ALA A 125 3.81 12.75 3.20
N ASP A 126 3.23 13.59 2.35
CA ASP A 126 3.38 13.50 0.88
C ASP A 126 4.85 13.60 0.45
N VAL A 127 5.60 14.55 1.02
CA VAL A 127 7.05 14.71 0.76
C VAL A 127 7.79 13.41 1.05
N VAL A 128 7.56 12.78 2.20
CA VAL A 128 8.16 11.47 2.53
C VAL A 128 7.76 10.39 1.52
N THR A 129 6.50 10.37 1.09
CA THR A 129 6.05 9.38 0.08
C THR A 129 6.64 9.61 -1.30
N SER A 130 6.89 10.87 -1.69
CA SER A 130 7.49 11.23 -2.97
C SER A 130 8.92 10.68 -3.11
N PHE A 131 9.65 10.57 -1.98
CA PHE A 131 11.01 10.07 -2.00
C PHE A 131 11.15 8.54 -2.16
N ARG A 132 10.05 7.78 -2.17
CA ARG A 132 10.09 6.30 -2.25
C ARG A 132 10.64 5.77 -3.58
N GLY A 133 10.58 6.56 -4.65
CA GLY A 133 11.12 6.17 -5.97
C GLY A 133 12.66 6.24 -6.07
N TYR A 134 13.31 6.97 -5.16
CA TYR A 134 14.76 7.19 -5.19
C TYR A 134 15.50 6.07 -4.51
N GLN A 135 16.63 5.65 -5.08
CA GLN A 135 17.37 4.48 -4.57
C GLN A 135 17.97 4.72 -3.19
N TRP A 136 18.42 5.94 -2.92
CA TRP A 136 19.06 6.30 -1.64
C TRP A 136 18.06 6.37 -0.47
N VAL A 137 16.81 6.80 -0.70
CA VAL A 137 15.76 6.84 0.34
C VAL A 137 14.87 5.61 0.31
N GLY A 138 14.33 5.27 -0.85
CA GLY A 138 13.27 4.29 -1.02
C GLY A 138 13.63 2.90 -0.52
N GLU A 139 14.87 2.44 -0.76
CA GLU A 139 15.31 1.14 -0.26
C GLU A 139 15.38 1.05 1.28
N LYS A 140 15.49 2.19 1.97
CA LYS A 140 15.53 2.29 3.43
C LYS A 140 14.16 2.57 4.05
N VAL A 141 13.36 3.42 3.40
CA VAL A 141 12.04 3.83 3.90
C VAL A 141 10.96 2.78 3.65
N LEU A 142 11.00 2.05 2.53
CA LEU A 142 9.96 1.07 2.20
C LEU A 142 9.83 -0.07 3.23
N PRO A 143 10.92 -0.64 3.77
CA PRO A 143 10.81 -1.63 4.85
C PRO A 143 10.12 -1.07 6.11
N ILE A 144 10.43 0.18 6.49
CA ILE A 144 9.83 0.84 7.66
C ILE A 144 8.33 1.01 7.44
N GLU A 145 7.92 1.53 6.27
CA GLU A 145 6.49 1.68 5.95
C GLU A 145 5.74 0.35 6.00
N ARG A 146 6.33 -0.70 5.43
CA ARG A 146 5.69 -2.03 5.42
C ARG A 146 5.56 -2.61 6.81
N ALA A 147 6.58 -2.43 7.66
CA ALA A 147 6.52 -2.83 9.06
C ALA A 147 5.45 -2.04 9.85
N LEU A 148 5.27 -0.76 9.53
CA LEU A 148 4.18 0.04 10.11
C LEU A 148 2.80 -0.38 9.60
N MET A 149 2.68 -0.81 8.35
CA MET A 149 1.42 -1.30 7.79
C MET A 149 1.04 -2.68 8.32
N SER A 150 2.01 -3.56 8.60
CA SER A 150 1.74 -4.86 9.24
C SER A 150 1.30 -4.68 10.70
N SER A 151 1.77 -3.65 11.40
CA SER A 151 1.37 -3.37 12.79
C SER A 151 -0.02 -2.75 12.95
N ARG A 152 -0.80 -2.56 11.88
CA ARG A 152 -2.18 -2.01 11.95
C ARG A 152 -3.12 -2.82 12.85
N MET A 153 -2.95 -4.15 12.90
CA MET A 153 -3.77 -5.01 13.76
C MET A 153 -3.44 -4.78 15.23
N PHE A 154 -2.13 -4.67 15.54
CA PHE A 154 -1.66 -4.30 16.88
C PHE A 154 -2.19 -2.92 17.28
N ALA A 155 -2.12 -1.92 16.40
CA ALA A 155 -2.70 -0.60 16.65
C ALA A 155 -4.21 -0.67 16.97
N GLY A 156 -4.95 -1.57 16.32
CA GLY A 156 -6.35 -1.84 16.64
C GLY A 156 -6.55 -2.41 18.05
N ILE A 157 -5.71 -3.37 18.48
CA ILE A 157 -5.74 -3.93 19.85
C ILE A 157 -5.45 -2.83 20.88
N VAL A 158 -4.41 -2.04 20.64
CA VAL A 158 -4.04 -0.90 21.50
C VAL A 158 -5.20 0.10 21.60
N TRP A 159 -5.85 0.42 20.47
CA TRP A 159 -6.99 1.33 20.44
C TRP A 159 -8.15 0.82 21.29
N VAL A 160 -8.52 -0.47 21.17
CA VAL A 160 -9.57 -1.09 21.98
C VAL A 160 -9.21 -1.04 23.47
N ALA A 161 -7.96 -1.33 23.83
CA ALA A 161 -7.49 -1.22 25.21
C ALA A 161 -7.59 0.23 25.73
N CYS A 162 -7.17 1.22 24.94
CA CYS A 162 -7.33 2.64 25.30
C CYS A 162 -8.80 3.02 25.52
N CYS A 163 -9.72 2.55 24.68
CA CYS A 163 -11.15 2.77 24.88
C CYS A 163 -11.65 2.11 26.18
N ALA A 164 -11.22 0.88 26.48
CA ALA A 164 -11.60 0.18 27.71
C ALA A 164 -11.12 0.93 28.97
N PHE A 165 -9.87 1.40 28.98
CA PHE A 165 -9.35 2.20 30.09
C PHE A 165 -9.99 3.58 30.20
N THR A 166 -10.29 4.22 29.08
CA THR A 166 -11.06 5.49 29.08
C THR A 166 -12.43 5.28 29.70
N ASN A 167 -13.13 4.20 29.35
CA ASN A 167 -14.42 3.86 29.96
C ASN A 167 -14.31 3.56 31.45
N ALA A 168 -13.29 2.82 31.89
CA ALA A 168 -13.05 2.56 33.31
C ALA A 168 -12.75 3.85 34.09
N TYR A 169 -11.94 4.75 33.52
CA TYR A 169 -11.62 6.05 34.10
C TYR A 169 -12.85 6.94 34.28
N ILE A 170 -13.74 6.96 33.28
CA ILE A 170 -15.04 7.66 33.36
C ILE A 170 -15.94 7.02 34.42
N ALA A 171 -16.01 5.69 34.49
CA ALA A 171 -16.83 4.98 35.47
C ALA A 171 -16.41 5.26 36.91
N LEU A 172 -15.10 5.43 37.14
CA LEU A 172 -14.54 5.82 38.44
C LEU A 172 -14.74 7.31 38.79
N ARG A 173 -15.30 8.11 37.87
CA ARG A 173 -15.52 9.56 38.03
C ARG A 173 -14.26 10.33 38.45
N LEU A 174 -13.11 9.91 37.94
CA LEU A 174 -11.81 10.54 38.21
C LEU A 174 -11.62 11.83 37.43
N SER A 175 -12.25 11.94 36.26
CA SER A 175 -12.28 13.17 35.49
C SER A 175 -13.22 14.14 36.16
N GLY A 176 -12.68 15.24 36.70
CA GLY A 176 -13.50 16.39 37.08
C GLY A 176 -14.16 17.10 35.88
N SER A 177 -13.92 16.62 34.65
CA SER A 177 -14.50 17.13 33.40
C SER A 177 -15.53 16.16 32.84
N ASP A 178 -16.69 16.70 32.45
CA ASP A 178 -17.75 15.96 31.75
C ASP A 178 -17.40 15.61 30.28
N ARG A 179 -16.27 16.12 29.77
CA ARG A 179 -15.88 15.92 28.37
C ARG A 179 -15.13 14.60 28.19
N LEU A 180 -15.67 13.73 27.33
CA LEU A 180 -15.05 12.45 26.95
C LEU A 180 -13.62 12.61 26.42
N PHE A 181 -13.35 13.69 25.68
CA PHE A 181 -12.03 13.94 25.09
C PHE A 181 -10.96 14.23 26.13
N ASP A 182 -11.29 14.94 27.21
CA ASP A 182 -10.34 15.25 28.28
C ASP A 182 -9.94 13.95 29.00
N SER A 183 -10.91 13.10 29.32
CA SER A 183 -10.69 11.77 29.90
C SER A 183 -9.84 10.88 28.99
N PHE A 184 -10.13 10.85 27.69
CA PHE A 184 -9.33 10.09 26.72
C PHE A 184 -7.90 10.61 26.64
N PHE A 185 -7.71 11.93 26.62
CA PHE A 185 -6.39 12.55 26.53
C PHE A 185 -5.53 12.28 27.77
N VAL A 186 -6.13 12.27 28.96
CA VAL A 186 -5.46 11.86 30.21
C VAL A 186 -4.97 10.42 30.12
N ILE A 187 -5.83 9.48 29.69
CA ILE A 187 -5.43 8.07 29.53
C ILE A 187 -4.38 7.89 28.44
N TYR A 188 -4.46 8.66 27.35
CA TYR A 188 -3.43 8.67 26.30
C TYR A 188 -2.07 9.15 26.84
N ARG A 189 -2.03 10.28 27.56
CA ARG A 189 -0.80 10.80 28.19
C ARG A 189 -0.23 9.79 29.19
N LEU A 190 -1.09 9.23 30.03
CA LEU A 190 -0.71 8.24 31.04
C LEU A 190 -0.14 6.96 30.42
N GLY A 191 -0.81 6.40 29.41
CA GLY A 191 -0.47 5.11 28.83
C GLY A 191 0.64 5.13 27.77
N PHE A 192 0.79 6.22 27.01
CA PHE A 192 1.79 6.31 25.94
C PHE A 192 2.97 7.21 26.27
N LEU A 193 2.72 8.36 26.90
CA LEU A 193 3.78 9.30 27.25
C LEU A 193 4.36 9.02 28.64
N SER A 194 3.72 8.14 29.42
CA SER A 194 4.02 7.92 30.83
C SER A 194 4.02 9.23 31.63
N ASP A 195 3.21 10.19 31.18
CA ASP A 195 3.18 11.55 31.74
C ASP A 195 2.12 11.61 32.83
N LEU A 196 2.56 11.43 34.07
CA LEU A 196 1.76 11.56 35.28
C LEU A 196 1.64 13.05 35.63
N GLU A 197 0.71 13.75 34.99
CA GLU A 197 0.52 15.17 35.30
C GLU A 197 0.06 15.33 36.76
N HIS A 198 0.86 16.07 37.52
CA HIS A 198 0.77 16.21 38.99
C HIS A 198 -0.57 16.75 39.50
N SER A 199 -1.40 17.38 38.67
CA SER A 199 -2.65 18.05 39.11
C SER A 199 -3.70 17.08 39.67
N VAL A 200 -3.77 15.85 39.15
CA VAL A 200 -4.72 14.83 39.63
C VAL A 200 -4.26 14.21 40.96
N TRP A 201 -2.95 14.18 41.20
CA TRP A 201 -2.33 13.49 42.34
C TRP A 201 -2.00 14.43 43.51
N ASN A 202 -1.78 15.71 43.21
CA ASN A 202 -1.44 16.73 44.21
C ASN A 202 -2.67 17.45 44.77
N GLY A 203 -3.89 16.97 44.48
CA GLY A 203 -5.09 17.47 45.12
C GLY A 203 -5.06 17.10 46.60
N GLY A 204 -4.74 18.05 47.48
CA GLY A 204 -4.49 17.84 48.92
C GLY A 204 -5.67 17.31 49.76
N SER A 205 -6.72 16.77 49.14
CA SER A 205 -7.79 16.02 49.80
C SER A 205 -7.34 14.58 50.06
N GLN A 206 -7.18 14.19 51.33
CA GLN A 206 -6.93 12.81 51.76
C GLN A 206 -8.19 11.93 51.58
N ASP A 207 -8.56 11.65 50.34
CA ASP A 207 -9.63 10.69 50.04
C ASP A 207 -9.02 9.32 49.72
N PRO A 208 -9.23 8.27 50.54
CA PRO A 208 -8.62 6.95 50.32
C PRO A 208 -9.06 6.29 49.00
N GLN A 209 -10.22 6.69 48.48
CA GLN A 209 -10.69 6.26 47.16
C GLN A 209 -9.85 6.82 46.02
N LYS A 210 -9.38 8.07 46.15
CA LYS A 210 -8.47 8.69 45.18
C LYS A 210 -7.13 7.99 45.20
N ASP A 211 -6.60 7.66 46.38
CA ASP A 211 -5.33 6.92 46.54
C ASP A 211 -5.37 5.51 45.92
N LEU A 212 -6.49 4.80 46.07
CA LEU A 212 -6.66 3.49 45.44
C LEU A 212 -6.77 3.60 43.91
N ALA A 213 -7.58 4.56 43.41
CA ALA A 213 -7.70 4.80 41.98
C ALA A 213 -6.37 5.26 41.37
N ALA A 214 -5.62 6.03 42.12
CA ALA A 214 -4.24 6.42 41.86
C ALA A 214 -3.34 5.18 41.71
N ALA A 215 -3.28 4.32 42.72
CA ALA A 215 -2.50 3.09 42.65
C ALA A 215 -2.89 2.20 41.44
N LEU A 216 -4.19 2.04 41.18
CA LEU A 216 -4.69 1.31 40.01
C LEU A 216 -4.29 1.96 38.69
N GLY A 217 -4.32 3.29 38.61
CA GLY A 217 -3.87 4.06 37.46
C GLY A 217 -2.39 3.85 37.17
N ILE A 218 -1.53 3.87 38.19
CA ILE A 218 -0.08 3.61 38.06
C ILE A 218 0.17 2.17 37.58
N VAL A 219 -0.48 1.18 38.20
CA VAL A 219 -0.34 -0.23 37.81
C VAL A 219 -0.81 -0.43 36.37
N THR A 220 -1.93 0.17 36.00
CA THR A 220 -2.46 0.13 34.63
C THR A 220 -1.49 0.77 33.64
N ALA A 221 -0.97 1.95 33.96
CA ALA A 221 0.00 2.66 33.12
C ALA A 221 1.29 1.86 32.94
N LEU A 222 1.77 1.22 34.00
CA LEU A 222 2.95 0.36 33.97
C LEU A 222 2.71 -0.87 33.09
N ILE A 223 1.60 -1.58 33.31
CA ILE A 223 1.23 -2.74 32.48
C ILE A 223 1.09 -2.33 31.03
N MET A 224 0.32 -1.27 30.74
CA MET A 224 0.13 -0.78 29.38
C MET A 224 1.45 -0.37 28.73
N THR A 225 2.25 0.48 29.38
CA THR A 225 3.50 0.97 28.79
C THR A 225 4.49 -0.16 28.56
N VAL A 226 4.73 -1.01 29.58
CA VAL A 226 5.71 -2.10 29.50
C VAL A 226 5.27 -3.16 28.51
N VAL A 227 4.03 -3.66 28.62
CA VAL A 227 3.54 -4.72 27.74
C VAL A 227 3.38 -4.22 26.31
N MET A 228 2.80 -3.03 26.10
CA MET A 228 2.62 -2.50 24.75
C MET A 228 3.94 -2.17 24.08
N MET A 229 4.90 -1.55 24.79
CA MET A 229 6.21 -1.25 24.22
C MET A 229 6.97 -2.53 23.84
N ASN A 230 6.97 -3.55 24.71
CA ASN A 230 7.66 -4.80 24.46
C ASN A 230 7.05 -5.56 23.27
N ILE A 231 5.72 -5.68 23.22
CA ILE A 231 5.04 -6.32 22.09
C ILE A 231 5.26 -5.52 20.80
N PHE A 232 5.19 -4.19 20.87
CA PHE A 232 5.41 -3.33 19.71
C PHE A 232 6.82 -3.49 19.13
N ILE A 233 7.85 -3.50 19.99
CA ILE A 233 9.24 -3.75 19.56
C ILE A 233 9.35 -5.13 18.92
N GLY A 234 8.76 -6.16 19.52
CA GLY A 234 8.74 -7.52 18.96
C GLY A 234 8.14 -7.57 17.56
N VAL A 235 6.89 -7.07 17.41
CA VAL A 235 6.15 -7.07 16.14
C VAL A 235 6.87 -6.23 15.08
N LEU A 236 7.40 -5.06 15.44
CA LEU A 236 8.15 -4.22 14.52
C LEU A 236 9.47 -4.86 14.10
N SER A 237 10.22 -5.48 15.02
CA SER A 237 11.49 -6.12 14.71
C SER A 237 11.31 -7.27 13.72
N GLU A 238 10.33 -8.14 13.98
CA GLU A 238 10.00 -9.26 13.11
C GLU A 238 9.53 -8.76 11.73
N SER A 239 8.55 -7.85 11.70
CA SER A 239 8.00 -7.29 10.46
C SER A 239 9.07 -6.53 9.65
N TYR A 240 9.93 -5.78 10.33
CA TYR A 240 11.02 -5.05 9.69
C TYR A 240 12.05 -5.99 9.11
N SER A 241 12.43 -7.06 9.83
CA SER A 241 13.37 -8.06 9.32
C SER A 241 12.85 -8.74 8.05
N GLN A 242 11.55 -9.10 8.03
CA GLN A 242 10.88 -9.69 6.87
C GLN A 242 10.80 -8.71 5.69
N ALA A 243 10.47 -7.45 5.97
CA ALA A 243 10.41 -6.39 4.95
C ALA A 243 11.80 -6.02 4.41
N TYR A 244 12.83 -6.07 5.25
CA TYR A 244 14.22 -5.77 4.88
C TYR A 244 14.78 -6.81 3.92
N ARG A 245 14.53 -8.11 4.16
CA ARG A 245 14.88 -9.20 3.21
C ARG A 245 14.27 -8.95 1.83
N ASN A 246 13.06 -8.38 1.78
CA ASN A 246 12.31 -8.11 0.55
C ASN A 246 12.49 -6.69 -0.02
N ARG A 247 13.40 -5.86 0.52
CA ARG A 247 13.48 -4.43 0.19
C ARG A 247 13.68 -4.15 -1.31
N HIS A 248 14.50 -4.94 -2.00
CA HIS A 248 14.81 -4.72 -3.41
C HIS A 248 13.61 -5.03 -4.32
N LEU A 249 12.85 -6.10 -4.01
CA LEU A 249 11.62 -6.42 -4.73
C LEU A 249 10.56 -5.35 -4.48
N SER A 250 10.45 -4.91 -3.23
CA SER A 250 9.56 -3.83 -2.79
C SER A 250 9.81 -2.54 -3.56
N PHE A 251 11.08 -2.18 -3.67
CA PHE A 251 11.53 -1.00 -4.39
C PHE A 251 11.25 -1.08 -5.89
N GLN A 252 11.48 -2.24 -6.51
CA GLN A 252 11.16 -2.45 -7.93
C GLN A 252 9.65 -2.38 -8.19
N ARG A 253 8.82 -2.91 -7.28
CA ARG A 253 7.36 -2.78 -7.36
C ARG A 253 6.91 -1.33 -7.26
N GLU A 254 7.48 -0.55 -6.34
CA GLU A 254 7.11 0.87 -6.20
C GLU A 254 7.52 1.69 -7.44
N ARG A 255 8.71 1.45 -7.99
CA ARG A 255 9.11 2.08 -9.27
C ARG A 255 8.21 1.69 -10.43
N ALA A 256 7.81 0.42 -10.51
CA ALA A 256 6.85 -0.04 -11.52
C ALA A 256 5.49 0.64 -11.34
N ARG A 257 5.03 0.83 -10.10
CA ARG A 257 3.79 1.55 -9.77
C ARG A 257 3.85 3.02 -10.21
N ILE A 258 4.93 3.73 -9.91
CA ILE A 258 5.12 5.13 -10.32
C ILE A 258 5.19 5.24 -11.85
N ALA A 259 5.95 4.37 -12.51
CA ALA A 259 6.04 4.34 -13.97
C ALA A 259 4.70 4.02 -14.63
N PHE A 260 3.90 3.13 -14.03
CA PHE A 260 2.54 2.84 -14.47
C PHE A 260 1.61 4.04 -14.28
N ALA A 261 1.60 4.69 -13.12
CA ALA A 261 0.79 5.88 -12.90
C ALA A 261 1.11 7.00 -13.91
N HIS A 262 2.40 7.18 -14.22
CA HIS A 262 2.84 8.12 -15.26
C HIS A 262 2.33 7.74 -16.66
N SER A 263 2.43 6.47 -17.07
CA SER A 263 1.95 6.03 -18.39
C SER A 263 0.44 6.15 -18.52
N VAL A 264 -0.31 5.90 -17.44
CA VAL A 264 -1.77 6.09 -17.37
C VAL A 264 -2.15 7.55 -17.56
N ARG A 265 -1.46 8.48 -16.88
CA ARG A 265 -1.68 9.94 -17.03
C ARG A 265 -1.39 10.41 -18.46
N ASN A 266 -0.29 9.95 -19.06
CA ASN A 266 0.05 10.31 -20.44
C ASN A 266 -1.00 9.81 -21.42
N ARG A 267 -1.47 8.57 -21.25
CA ARG A 267 -2.55 8.03 -22.08
C ARG A 267 -3.86 8.81 -21.92
N ALA A 268 -4.19 9.26 -20.71
CA ALA A 268 -5.34 10.12 -20.48
C ALA A 268 -5.20 11.48 -21.19
N TYR A 269 -4.01 12.07 -21.14
CA TYR A 269 -3.70 13.31 -21.84
C TYR A 269 -3.82 13.16 -23.37
N ASP A 270 -3.30 12.07 -23.93
CA ASP A 270 -3.42 11.75 -25.36
C ASP A 270 -4.88 11.51 -25.78
N ALA A 271 -5.66 10.81 -24.93
CA ALA A 271 -7.08 10.61 -25.15
C ALA A 271 -7.86 11.94 -25.12
N TRP A 272 -7.53 12.83 -24.18
CA TRP A 272 -8.14 14.15 -24.11
C TRP A 272 -7.80 14.99 -25.33
N ARG A 273 -6.52 15.02 -25.74
CA ARG A 273 -6.05 15.75 -26.92
C ARG A 273 -6.69 15.26 -28.22
N SER A 274 -6.90 13.95 -28.35
CA SER A 274 -7.56 13.35 -29.52
C SER A 274 -9.08 13.58 -29.55
N THR A 275 -9.71 13.82 -28.40
CA THR A 275 -11.14 14.16 -28.32
C THR A 275 -11.40 15.64 -28.65
N CYS A 276 -10.53 16.55 -28.18
CA CYS A 276 -10.70 17.99 -28.39
C CYS A 276 -10.34 18.48 -29.81
N CYS A 277 -9.60 17.70 -30.59
CA CYS A 277 -9.24 18.07 -31.96
C CYS A 277 -9.65 16.92 -32.88
N CYS A 278 -10.55 17.16 -33.84
CA CYS A 278 -11.02 16.20 -34.87
C CYS A 278 -9.92 15.63 -35.80
N ARG A 279 -8.66 15.70 -35.37
CA ARG A 279 -7.48 15.17 -36.03
C ARG A 279 -7.48 13.65 -35.88
N ARG A 280 -8.33 13.00 -36.68
CA ARG A 280 -8.39 11.57 -36.95
C ARG A 280 -6.97 11.07 -37.23
N GLN A 281 -6.31 10.47 -36.22
CA GLN A 281 -4.94 9.96 -36.33
C GLN A 281 -4.91 8.91 -37.44
N LYS A 282 -4.28 9.27 -38.56
CA LYS A 282 -4.08 8.39 -39.72
C LYS A 282 -2.97 7.35 -39.49
N ASP A 283 -2.32 7.36 -38.32
CA ASP A 283 -1.06 6.64 -38.06
C ASP A 283 -1.22 5.30 -37.32
N ALA A 284 -2.45 4.85 -37.05
CA ALA A 284 -2.68 3.55 -36.40
C ALA A 284 -2.24 2.33 -37.24
N ALA A 285 -1.83 2.51 -38.49
CA ALA A 285 -1.29 1.44 -39.33
C ALA A 285 0.19 1.09 -39.05
N SER A 286 0.93 1.92 -38.29
CA SER A 286 2.39 1.78 -38.13
C SER A 286 2.88 1.15 -36.82
N SER A 287 2.08 1.09 -35.74
CA SER A 287 2.53 0.50 -34.47
C SER A 287 2.34 -1.01 -34.43
N LYS A 288 3.04 -1.73 -35.32
CA LYS A 288 2.96 -3.19 -35.48
C LYS A 288 3.92 -3.96 -34.55
N TYR A 289 4.18 -3.44 -33.35
CA TYR A 289 5.00 -4.11 -32.35
C TYR A 289 4.27 -4.12 -31.01
N LEU A 290 3.35 -5.07 -30.85
CA LEU A 290 2.79 -5.44 -29.56
C LEU A 290 3.83 -6.32 -28.85
N TRP A 291 4.54 -5.75 -27.88
CA TRP A 291 5.48 -6.52 -27.06
C TRP A 291 4.70 -7.38 -26.07
N TYR A 292 4.46 -8.65 -26.40
CA TYR A 292 4.01 -9.63 -25.41
C TYR A 292 5.21 -10.40 -24.88
N SER A 293 5.42 -10.38 -23.56
CA SER A 293 6.38 -11.29 -22.94
C SER A 293 5.73 -12.68 -22.86
N VAL A 294 6.15 -13.60 -23.72
CA VAL A 294 5.80 -15.02 -23.54
C VAL A 294 6.51 -15.51 -22.30
N LYS A 295 5.77 -15.84 -21.24
CA LYS A 295 6.31 -16.59 -20.12
C LYS A 295 6.73 -17.93 -20.70
N ARG A 296 8.04 -18.16 -20.87
CA ARG A 296 8.55 -19.50 -21.19
C ARG A 296 8.14 -20.37 -20.02
N THR A 297 7.02 -21.07 -20.15
CA THR A 297 6.73 -22.23 -19.33
C THR A 297 7.89 -23.17 -19.63
N GLN A 298 8.87 -23.21 -18.73
CA GLN A 298 9.82 -24.31 -18.70
C GLN A 298 8.95 -25.54 -18.46
N ALA A 299 8.51 -26.16 -19.55
CA ALA A 299 8.13 -27.56 -19.52
C ALA A 299 9.38 -28.26 -19.01
N GLN A 300 9.34 -28.56 -17.71
CA GLN A 300 10.30 -29.36 -17.00
C GLN A 300 10.37 -30.66 -17.79
N GLY A 301 11.38 -30.76 -18.65
CA GLY A 301 11.64 -31.93 -19.44
C GLY A 301 11.93 -33.07 -18.49
N SER A 302 10.93 -33.90 -18.24
CA SER A 302 11.19 -35.32 -18.09
C SER A 302 11.95 -35.75 -19.35
N HIS A 303 13.13 -36.32 -19.13
CA HIS A 303 13.90 -37.01 -20.16
C HIS A 303 12.99 -37.99 -20.93
N GLN A 304 12.44 -37.56 -22.06
CA GLN A 304 11.95 -38.50 -23.07
C GLN A 304 13.13 -38.86 -23.95
N HIS A 305 13.51 -40.14 -23.85
CA HIS A 305 14.44 -40.80 -24.75
C HIS A 305 14.10 -40.49 -26.23
N PRO A 306 15.12 -40.24 -27.07
CA PRO A 306 14.89 -40.06 -28.50
C PRO A 306 14.37 -41.37 -29.12
N PRO A 307 13.22 -41.38 -29.81
CA PRO A 307 12.85 -42.53 -30.63
C PRO A 307 13.80 -42.63 -31.82
N LYS A 308 14.36 -43.83 -32.00
CA LYS A 308 15.18 -44.24 -33.15
C LYS A 308 14.52 -43.78 -34.46
N GLN A 309 15.20 -42.90 -35.19
CA GLN A 309 14.89 -42.55 -36.56
C GLN A 309 14.98 -43.79 -37.45
N ARG A 310 13.85 -44.21 -38.02
CA ARG A 310 13.81 -45.07 -39.21
C ARG A 310 13.68 -44.18 -40.44
N SER A 311 14.65 -44.31 -41.33
CA SER A 311 14.69 -43.71 -42.66
C SER A 311 13.65 -44.35 -43.59
N SER A 312 12.83 -43.54 -44.24
CA SER A 312 12.28 -43.78 -45.59
C SER A 312 11.63 -42.47 -46.05
N SER A 313 12.24 -41.81 -47.03
CA SER A 313 11.91 -41.86 -48.46
C SER A 313 10.99 -40.70 -48.88
N ALA A 314 11.58 -39.82 -49.68
CA ALA A 314 11.01 -39.06 -50.80
C ALA A 314 9.46 -38.96 -50.88
N GLY A 315 8.94 -37.74 -50.75
CA GLY A 315 7.52 -37.47 -50.92
C GLY A 315 7.22 -35.99 -51.15
N LYS A 316 7.34 -35.60 -52.42
CA LYS A 316 6.81 -34.39 -53.07
C LYS A 316 5.45 -33.94 -52.52
N SER A 317 5.21 -32.62 -52.51
CA SER A 317 3.95 -31.96 -52.95
C SER A 317 3.17 -31.09 -51.94
N ARG A 318 2.77 -29.93 -52.48
CA ARG A 318 1.56 -29.12 -52.23
C ARG A 318 1.49 -28.12 -51.06
N ARG A 319 1.64 -26.86 -51.47
CA ARG A 319 0.82 -25.70 -51.06
C ARG A 319 -0.62 -26.09 -50.70
N MET A 320 -1.13 -25.57 -49.58
CA MET A 320 -2.52 -25.13 -49.47
C MET A 320 -2.63 -23.89 -48.59
N SER A 321 -3.32 -22.89 -49.13
CA SER A 321 -3.91 -21.76 -48.45
C SER A 321 -5.27 -22.17 -47.86
N THR A 322 -5.54 -21.84 -46.61
CA THR A 322 -6.90 -21.78 -46.05
C THR A 322 -6.97 -20.58 -45.11
N LEU A 323 -7.74 -19.52 -45.37
CA LEU A 323 -9.21 -19.39 -45.31
C LEU A 323 -9.75 -19.69 -43.91
N VAL A 324 -9.79 -18.68 -43.03
CA VAL A 324 -10.77 -18.58 -41.93
C VAL A 324 -11.14 -17.10 -41.74
N ARG A 325 -12.22 -16.68 -42.40
CA ARG A 325 -12.94 -15.44 -42.12
C ARG A 325 -14.42 -15.82 -42.03
N GLY A 326 -14.87 -16.08 -40.81
CA GLY A 326 -16.26 -16.44 -40.56
C GLY A 326 -16.56 -16.31 -39.08
N LEU A 327 -17.25 -15.23 -38.71
CA LEU A 327 -18.20 -15.12 -37.60
C LEU A 327 -18.58 -13.64 -37.42
N MET A 328 -19.57 -13.17 -38.18
CA MET A 328 -20.50 -12.12 -37.77
C MET A 328 -21.83 -12.35 -38.47
N LEU A 329 -22.68 -13.13 -37.80
CA LEU A 329 -24.11 -13.35 -37.99
C LEU A 329 -24.58 -13.71 -36.57
N ASN A 330 -25.72 -13.32 -36.02
CA ASN A 330 -26.85 -12.54 -36.48
C ASN A 330 -27.59 -12.22 -35.16
N LYS A 331 -27.96 -10.97 -34.88
CA LYS A 331 -28.79 -10.63 -33.71
C LYS A 331 -30.21 -10.35 -34.19
N THR A 332 -31.04 -11.38 -34.21
CA THR A 332 -32.49 -11.26 -34.38
C THR A 332 -33.17 -11.28 -33.01
N MET A 333 -34.04 -10.30 -32.82
CA MET A 333 -35.07 -10.25 -31.78
C MET A 333 -36.06 -11.40 -31.93
N GLY A 334 -36.70 -11.79 -30.83
CA GLY A 334 -38.04 -12.39 -30.90
C GLY A 334 -38.35 -13.44 -29.84
N SER A 335 -39.23 -13.03 -28.93
CA SER A 335 -40.35 -13.81 -28.38
C SER A 335 -40.12 -14.88 -27.31
N GLU A 336 -40.91 -14.69 -26.26
CA GLU A 336 -41.45 -15.62 -25.27
C GLU A 336 -41.60 -17.06 -25.77
N ASP A 337 -41.25 -18.06 -24.93
CA ASP A 337 -42.27 -18.93 -24.31
C ASP A 337 -41.68 -19.93 -23.27
N SER A 338 -42.51 -20.20 -22.28
CA SER A 338 -42.70 -21.42 -21.47
C SER A 338 -41.53 -22.36 -21.08
N GLY A 339 -41.27 -22.36 -19.77
CA GLY A 339 -41.12 -23.51 -18.88
C GLY A 339 -40.61 -24.85 -19.43
N ARG A 340 -39.36 -25.20 -19.08
CA ARG A 340 -38.92 -26.60 -18.93
C ARG A 340 -37.81 -26.71 -17.88
N ARG A 341 -38.10 -27.49 -16.82
CA ARG A 341 -37.14 -27.92 -15.79
C ARG A 341 -36.08 -28.84 -16.43
N PRO A 342 -34.77 -28.62 -16.20
CA PRO A 342 -33.76 -29.60 -16.59
C PRO A 342 -33.73 -30.77 -15.61
N ARG A 343 -33.80 -31.98 -16.15
CA ARG A 343 -33.56 -33.25 -15.45
C ARG A 343 -32.09 -33.36 -15.05
N LEU A 344 -31.85 -33.68 -13.78
CA LEU A 344 -30.53 -34.07 -13.25
C LEU A 344 -30.14 -35.46 -13.77
N PRO A 345 -28.88 -35.67 -14.20
CA PRO A 345 -28.39 -36.99 -14.56
C PRO A 345 -28.06 -37.82 -13.32
N ARG A 346 -28.53 -39.07 -13.38
CA ARG A 346 -28.40 -40.18 -12.42
C ARG A 346 -26.92 -40.57 -12.26
N GLN A 347 -26.41 -40.52 -11.03
CA GLN A 347 -25.06 -40.96 -10.67
C GLN A 347 -25.05 -42.49 -10.48
N PRO A 348 -24.16 -43.25 -11.14
CA PRO A 348 -23.98 -44.67 -10.86
C PRO A 348 -23.07 -44.88 -9.64
N SER A 349 -23.54 -45.73 -8.74
CA SER A 349 -22.85 -46.29 -7.59
C SER A 349 -21.82 -47.35 -8.00
N GLY A 350 -20.61 -47.22 -7.48
CA GLY A 350 -19.54 -48.23 -7.46
C GLY A 350 -18.31 -47.54 -6.86
N GLY A 351 -17.54 -48.07 -5.94
CA GLY A 351 -17.28 -49.42 -5.46
C GLY A 351 -15.88 -49.32 -4.83
N HIS A 352 -15.68 -49.88 -3.65
CA HIS A 352 -14.47 -49.74 -2.83
C HIS A 352 -13.17 -50.15 -3.54
N SER A 353 -12.08 -49.40 -3.29
CA SER A 353 -10.72 -49.94 -3.18
C SER A 353 -9.82 -48.97 -2.41
N ALA A 354 -9.36 -49.42 -1.25
CA ALA A 354 -8.37 -48.74 -0.42
C ALA A 354 -6.99 -48.89 -1.07
N HIS A 355 -6.39 -47.78 -1.49
CA HIS A 355 -4.99 -47.73 -1.91
C HIS A 355 -4.17 -46.93 -0.88
N LEU A 356 -3.21 -47.64 -0.26
CA LEU A 356 -2.14 -47.08 0.56
C LEU A 356 -1.27 -46.12 -0.28
N PRO A 357 -0.80 -44.99 0.29
CA PRO A 357 0.14 -44.12 -0.39
C PRO A 357 1.56 -44.73 -0.42
N PRO A 358 2.32 -44.53 -1.51
CA PRO A 358 3.71 -44.96 -1.63
C PRO A 358 4.66 -44.08 -0.79
N PRO A 359 5.81 -44.60 -0.36
CA PRO A 359 6.78 -43.85 0.45
C PRO A 359 7.49 -42.75 -0.37
N LEU A 360 7.58 -41.56 0.21
CA LEU A 360 8.34 -40.43 -0.31
C LEU A 360 9.84 -40.74 -0.32
N ALA A 361 10.42 -40.80 -1.51
CA ALA A 361 11.86 -40.80 -1.72
C ALA A 361 12.44 -39.42 -1.38
N LYS A 362 13.44 -39.40 -0.48
CA LYS A 362 14.23 -38.21 -0.12
C LYS A 362 15.08 -37.76 -1.34
N PRO A 363 14.99 -36.50 -1.78
CA PRO A 363 15.99 -35.96 -2.70
C PRO A 363 17.28 -35.64 -1.92
N ALA A 364 18.34 -36.38 -2.23
CA ALA A 364 19.70 -36.05 -1.82
C ALA A 364 20.16 -34.81 -2.61
N PHE A 365 20.09 -33.63 -2.01
CA PHE A 365 20.80 -32.44 -2.49
C PHE A 365 22.22 -32.49 -1.95
N GLN A 366 23.15 -32.94 -2.80
CA GLN A 366 24.59 -32.83 -2.54
C GLN A 366 25.03 -31.43 -2.96
N ALA A 367 25.04 -30.48 -2.02
CA ALA A 367 25.63 -29.17 -2.23
C ALA A 367 27.15 -29.29 -2.10
N VAL A 368 27.87 -29.12 -3.21
CA VAL A 368 29.32 -28.91 -3.21
C VAL A 368 29.56 -27.49 -2.70
N VAL A 369 29.97 -27.40 -1.44
CA VAL A 369 30.44 -26.15 -0.80
C VAL A 369 31.89 -25.92 -1.23
N PRO A 370 32.25 -24.74 -1.77
CA PRO A 370 33.65 -24.38 -1.95
C PRO A 370 34.30 -24.17 -0.58
N ALA A 371 35.46 -24.78 -0.37
CA ALA A 371 36.23 -24.66 0.87
C ALA A 371 36.54 -23.19 1.20
N PRO A 372 36.26 -22.73 2.44
CA PRO A 372 36.75 -21.44 2.92
C PRO A 372 38.25 -21.52 3.24
N PRO A 373 39.01 -20.43 3.08
CA PRO A 373 40.40 -20.37 3.50
C PRO A 373 40.51 -20.55 5.01
N SER A 374 41.45 -21.40 5.42
CA SER A 374 41.80 -21.70 6.80
C SER A 374 42.09 -20.43 7.60
N GLN A 375 41.22 -20.11 8.55
CA GLN A 375 41.56 -19.30 9.72
C GLN A 375 41.17 -20.10 10.95
N SER A 376 42.21 -20.51 11.67
CA SER A 376 42.17 -21.11 12.99
C SER A 376 41.82 -20.03 14.00
N GLU A 377 40.72 -20.19 14.72
CA GLU A 377 40.55 -19.68 16.08
C GLU A 377 39.41 -20.45 16.75
N ASP A 378 39.77 -21.12 17.86
CA ASP A 378 38.93 -21.87 18.77
C ASP A 378 37.87 -20.98 19.42
N GLU A 379 36.57 -21.31 19.27
CA GLU A 379 35.57 -20.89 20.26
C GLU A 379 34.30 -21.75 20.27
N GLY A 380 34.18 -22.56 21.34
CA GLY A 380 32.97 -22.76 22.15
C GLY A 380 31.66 -23.25 21.49
N ASP A 381 31.42 -24.56 21.61
CA ASP A 381 30.14 -25.23 21.35
C ASP A 381 28.98 -24.72 22.24
N ILE A 382 27.87 -24.33 21.61
CA ILE A 382 26.52 -24.27 22.21
C ILE A 382 25.54 -25.01 21.26
N PRO A 383 24.79 -26.02 21.73
CA PRO A 383 23.93 -26.82 20.87
C PRO A 383 22.66 -26.09 20.45
N GLY A 384 22.42 -26.09 19.13
CA GLY A 384 21.28 -25.45 18.47
C GLY A 384 19.95 -26.19 18.67
N MET A 385 18.93 -25.42 19.03
CA MET A 385 17.52 -25.81 19.06
C MET A 385 16.95 -25.73 17.63
N VAL A 386 16.47 -26.86 17.11
CA VAL A 386 15.75 -26.95 15.83
C VAL A 386 14.30 -26.56 16.08
N LEU A 387 13.88 -25.39 15.58
CA LEU A 387 12.47 -25.01 15.47
C LEU A 387 12.00 -25.33 14.04
N GLU A 388 11.16 -26.36 13.93
CA GLU A 388 10.30 -26.59 12.77
C GLU A 388 9.17 -25.54 12.79
N ASP A 389 9.27 -24.54 11.92
CA ASP A 389 8.19 -23.57 11.69
C ASP A 389 7.23 -24.10 10.61
N ASP A 390 6.11 -24.64 11.07
CA ASP A 390 4.89 -24.80 10.26
C ASP A 390 4.33 -23.40 9.94
N VAL A 391 4.40 -23.01 8.67
CA VAL A 391 3.87 -21.73 8.19
C VAL A 391 2.34 -21.75 8.21
N PRO A 392 1.66 -20.82 8.91
CA PRO A 392 0.20 -20.82 9.03
C PRO A 392 -0.50 -20.34 7.75
N VAL A 393 -1.58 -21.03 7.42
CA VAL A 393 -2.47 -20.92 6.23
C VAL A 393 -2.97 -19.49 5.92
N TRP A 394 -2.90 -18.56 6.86
CA TRP A 394 -3.42 -17.19 6.72
C TRP A 394 -2.57 -16.29 5.77
N GLU A 395 -1.29 -16.60 5.52
CA GLU A 395 -0.48 -15.87 4.50
C GLU A 395 -1.00 -16.10 3.06
N LYS A 396 -1.73 -17.19 2.82
CA LYS A 396 -2.30 -17.50 1.50
C LYS A 396 -3.53 -16.64 1.18
N ILE A 397 -4.27 -16.19 2.18
CA ILE A 397 -5.48 -15.37 2.01
C ILE A 397 -5.12 -13.88 1.80
N VAL A 398 -4.05 -13.40 2.41
CA VAL A 398 -3.62 -12.00 2.26
C VAL A 398 -2.86 -11.76 0.94
N SER A 399 -2.16 -12.77 0.40
CA SER A 399 -1.47 -12.64 -0.89
C SER A 399 -2.43 -12.66 -2.09
N GLU A 400 -3.53 -13.43 -2.04
CA GLU A 400 -4.54 -13.45 -3.12
C GLU A 400 -5.40 -12.17 -3.17
N GLY A 401 -5.52 -11.43 -2.06
CA GLY A 401 -6.21 -10.13 -2.03
C GLY A 401 -5.40 -8.93 -2.53
N LEU A 402 -4.08 -9.09 -2.73
CA LEU A 402 -3.16 -8.03 -3.18
C LEU A 402 -2.79 -8.13 -4.67
N ASP A 403 -3.21 -9.22 -5.34
CA ASP A 403 -3.06 -9.43 -6.79
C ASP A 403 -4.35 -9.19 -7.59
N ALA A 404 -5.40 -8.65 -6.95
CA ALA A 404 -6.63 -8.12 -7.58
C ALA A 404 -6.67 -6.58 -7.48
#